data_AF-A0A4Q3C683-F1
#
_entry.id   AF-A0A4Q3C683-F1
#
_cell.length_a   1.000
_cell.length_b   1.000
_cell.length_c   1.000
_cell.angle_alpha   90.00
_cell.angle_beta   90.00
_cell.angle_gamma   90.00
#
_symmetry.space_group_name_H-M   'P 1'
#
loop_
_entity.id
_entity.type
_entity.pdbx_description
1 polymer ?
#
loop_
_entity_poly.entity_id
_entity_poly.type
_entity_poly.pdbx_seq_one_letter_code
_entity_poly.pdbx_strand_id
1 'polypeptide(L)' 'PIGWTYGHKTGTGQDLSGRTAGFNDVGILTAPDGRGYAVAVMIGDTTRPVRERQLLMQQVAAAIVANHGR' A
#
# COMPACT_ATOMS: atom_id res chain seq x y z
N PRO A 1 -8.09 -10.10 1.52
CA PRO A 1 -8.96 -11.22 1.97
C PRO A 1 -9.80 -11.73 0.80
N ILE A 2 -10.46 -12.88 0.95
CA ILE A 2 -11.37 -13.38 -0.10
C ILE A 2 -12.44 -12.33 -0.43
N GLY A 3 -12.74 -12.15 -1.72
CA GLY A 3 -13.73 -11.19 -2.22
C GLY A 3 -13.30 -9.72 -2.26
N TRP A 4 -12.14 -9.36 -1.68
CA TRP A 4 -11.58 -8.02 -1.83
C TRP A 4 -10.76 -7.94 -3.12
N THR A 5 -10.86 -6.82 -3.83
CA THR A 5 -10.00 -6.53 -4.99
C THR A 5 -9.20 -5.25 -4.76
N TYR A 6 -8.05 -5.14 -5.41
CA TYR A 6 -7.21 -3.96 -5.34
C TYR A 6 -6.75 -3.56 -6.74
N GLY A 7 -7.37 -2.51 -7.28
CA GLY A 7 -6.91 -1.88 -8.51
C GLY A 7 -5.91 -0.79 -8.15
N HIS A 8 -4.63 -0.97 -8.52
CA HIS A 8 -3.57 -0.11 -8.00
C HIS A 8 -2.43 0.12 -8.98
N LYS A 9 -1.60 1.12 -8.66
CA LYS A 9 -0.41 1.49 -9.39
C LYS A 9 0.74 1.78 -8.43
N THR A 10 1.79 1.00 -8.61
CA THR A 10 3.05 1.17 -7.88
C THR A 10 3.89 2.32 -8.46
N GLY A 11 4.77 2.87 -7.63
CA GLY A 11 5.81 3.81 -8.06
C GLY A 11 7.07 3.65 -7.20
N THR A 12 8.19 3.31 -7.82
CA THR A 12 9.46 3.11 -7.11
C THR A 12 10.52 4.03 -7.71
N GLY A 13 11.10 4.88 -6.87
CA GLY A 13 12.25 5.70 -7.21
C GLY A 13 13.52 4.86 -7.31
N GLN A 14 14.55 5.43 -7.92
CA GLN A 14 15.87 4.80 -7.99
C GLN A 14 16.46 4.58 -6.59
N ASP A 15 17.33 3.58 -6.48
CA ASP A 15 18.20 3.40 -5.34
C ASP A 15 19.54 4.10 -5.60
N LEU A 16 19.95 4.98 -4.69
CA LEU A 16 21.25 5.61 -4.69
C LEU A 16 21.94 5.31 -3.37
N SER A 17 22.95 4.44 -3.42
CA SER A 17 23.76 4.06 -2.24
C SER A 17 22.92 3.49 -1.08
N GLY A 18 21.95 2.64 -1.37
CA GLY A 18 21.08 2.00 -0.37
C GLY A 18 19.95 2.89 0.15
N ARG A 19 19.73 4.04 -0.50
CA ARG A 19 18.61 4.95 -0.24
C ARG A 19 17.67 4.93 -1.43
N THR A 20 16.42 4.58 -1.19
CA THR A 20 15.40 4.63 -2.24
C THR A 20 14.62 5.94 -2.12
N ALA A 21 14.59 6.73 -3.20
CA ALA A 21 13.96 8.06 -3.22
C ALA A 21 12.44 8.02 -2.98
N GLY A 22 11.79 6.92 -3.37
CA GLY A 22 10.36 6.71 -3.12
C GLY A 22 9.95 5.26 -3.30
N PHE A 23 9.01 4.79 -2.50
CA PHE A 23 8.43 3.45 -2.60
C PHE A 23 6.93 3.54 -2.31
N ASN A 24 6.15 3.72 -3.38
CA ASN A 24 4.76 4.18 -3.31
C ASN A 24 3.80 3.16 -3.92
N ASP A 25 2.55 3.20 -3.46
CA ASP A 25 1.43 2.50 -4.08
C ASP A 25 0.13 3.30 -3.90
N VAL A 26 -0.61 3.47 -4.98
CA VAL A 26 -1.87 4.23 -5.00
C VAL A 26 -2.93 3.39 -5.69
N GLY A 27 -4.11 3.26 -5.09
CA GLY A 27 -5.17 2.44 -5.67
C GLY A 27 -6.52 2.56 -4.97
N ILE A 28 -7.46 1.77 -5.47
CA ILE A 28 -8.80 1.60 -4.91
C ILE A 28 -8.93 0.16 -4.41
N LEU A 29 -9.19 0.02 -3.11
CA LEU A 29 -9.51 -1.23 -2.46
C LEU A 29 -11.04 -1.40 -2.48
N THR A 30 -11.54 -2.44 -3.15
CA THR A 30 -12.98 -2.68 -3.27
C THR A 30 -13.37 -3.86 -2.40
N ALA A 31 -14.30 -3.63 -1.49
CA ALA A 31 -14.85 -4.62 -0.60
C ALA A 31 -15.84 -5.57 -1.31
N PRO A 32 -16.12 -6.76 -0.75
CA PRO A 32 -17.03 -7.74 -1.37
C PRO A 32 -18.45 -7.22 -1.61
N ASP A 33 -18.88 -6.23 -0.82
CA ASP A 33 -20.19 -5.58 -0.90
C ASP A 33 -20.22 -4.37 -1.86
N GLY A 34 -19.11 -4.12 -2.57
CA GLY A 34 -18.96 -3.05 -3.55
C GLY A 34 -18.48 -1.71 -3.01
N ARG A 35 -18.25 -1.54 -1.69
CA ARG A 35 -17.69 -0.28 -1.16
C ARG A 35 -16.23 -0.12 -1.59
N GLY A 36 -15.90 1.07 -2.12
CA GLY A 36 -14.54 1.41 -2.55
C GLY A 36 -13.83 2.31 -1.55
N TYR A 37 -12.54 2.06 -1.35
CA TYR A 37 -11.64 2.85 -0.51
C TYR A 37 -10.45 3.32 -1.35
N ALA A 38 -10.31 4.63 -1.52
CA ALA A 38 -9.11 5.20 -2.13
C ALA A 38 -7.96 5.19 -1.10
N VAL A 39 -6.79 4.68 -1.50
CA VAL A 39 -5.62 4.54 -0.64
C VAL A 39 -4.39 5.04 -1.38
N ALA A 40 -3.59 5.86 -0.71
CA ALA A 40 -2.28 6.28 -1.17
C ALA A 40 -1.27 6.06 -0.05
N VAL A 41 -0.28 5.19 -0.29
CA VAL A 41 0.86 4.99 0.60
C VAL A 41 2.08 5.57 -0.09
N MET A 42 2.62 6.63 0.51
CA MET A 42 3.76 7.37 -0.02
C MET A 42 4.93 7.22 0.95
N ILE A 43 5.90 6.37 0.62
CA ILE A 43 7.11 6.21 1.42
C ILE A 43 8.20 7.02 0.74
N GLY A 44 8.58 8.15 1.33
CA GLY A 44 9.68 8.98 0.85
C GLY A 44 11.05 8.36 1.12
N ASP A 45 12.11 9.16 0.94
CA ASP A 45 13.51 8.80 1.15
C ASP A 45 13.72 7.90 2.38
N THR A 46 14.22 6.69 2.13
CA THR A 46 14.31 5.65 3.14
C THR A 46 15.45 4.67 2.86
N THR A 47 16.10 4.24 3.94
CA THR A 47 17.09 3.15 3.97
C THR A 47 16.48 1.81 4.40
N ARG A 48 15.17 1.77 4.66
CA ARG A 48 14.51 0.55 5.13
C ARG A 48 14.52 -0.53 4.04
N PRO A 49 14.69 -1.81 4.39
CA PRO A 49 14.61 -2.90 3.42
C PRO A 49 13.27 -2.93 2.66
N VAL A 50 13.27 -3.48 1.43
CA VAL A 50 12.05 -3.62 0.60
C VAL A 50 10.92 -4.30 1.38
N ARG A 51 11.25 -5.34 2.17
CA ARG A 51 10.24 -6.09 2.93
C ARG A 51 9.53 -5.24 3.98
N GLU A 52 10.23 -4.39 4.72
CA GLU A 52 9.61 -3.51 5.72
C GLU A 52 8.64 -2.50 5.07
N ARG A 53 9.02 -1.98 3.90
CA ARG A 53 8.19 -1.06 3.12
C ARG A 53 6.91 -1.72 2.60
N GLN A 54 7.02 -2.94 2.08
CA GLN A 54 5.88 -3.74 1.66
C GLN A 54 4.98 -4.15 2.84
N LEU A 55 5.56 -4.40 4.02
CA LEU A 55 4.80 -4.70 5.24
C LEU A 55 3.99 -3.48 5.69
N LEU A 56 4.55 -2.27 5.61
CA LEU A 56 3.80 -1.04 5.88
C LEU A 56 2.57 -0.93 4.96
N MET A 57 2.74 -1.15 3.65
CA MET A 57 1.63 -1.12 2.69
C MET A 57 0.56 -2.17 3.04
N GLN A 58 0.97 -3.39 3.38
CA GLN A 58 0.06 -4.46 3.81
C GLN A 58 -0.68 -4.11 5.10
N GLN A 59 -0.02 -3.48 6.07
CA GLN A 59 -0.64 -3.06 7.33
C GLN A 59 -1.70 -1.99 7.11
N VAL A 60 -1.47 -1.03 6.21
CA VAL A 60 -2.49 -0.03 5.83
C VAL A 60 -3.72 -0.71 5.22
N ALA A 61 -3.52 -1.61 4.24
CA ALA A 61 -4.62 -2.35 3.64
C ALA A 61 -5.37 -3.21 4.67
N ALA A 62 -4.66 -3.87 5.58
CA ALA A 62 -5.25 -4.67 6.65
C ALA A 62 -6.07 -3.82 7.62
N ALA A 63 -5.63 -2.60 7.95
CA ALA A 63 -6.36 -1.68 8.82
C ALA A 63 -7.69 -1.25 8.20
N ILE A 64 -7.72 -0.98 6.88
CA ILE A 64 -8.96 -0.67 6.15
C ILE A 64 -9.92 -1.84 6.21
N VAL A 65 -9.45 -3.04 5.89
CA VAL A 65 -10.24 -4.28 5.96
C VAL A 65 -10.81 -4.50 7.36
N ALA A 66 -10.00 -4.31 8.40
CA ALA A 66 -10.40 -4.51 9.79
C ALA A 66 -11.45 -3.48 10.27
N ASN A 67 -11.51 -2.32 9.62
CA ASN A 67 -12.48 -1.26 9.93
C ASN A 67 -13.74 -1.34 9.07
N HIS A 68 -13.70 -2.03 7.93
CA HIS A 68 -14.86 -2.26 7.07
C HIS A 68 -15.81 -3.28 7.73
N GLY A 69 -16.86 -2.79 8.38
CA GLY A 69 -17.84 -3.60 9.11
C GLY A 69 -17.86 -3.40 10.63
N ARG A 70 -16.99 -2.51 11.14
CA ARG A 70 -17.25 -1.80 12.40
C ARG A 70 -18.20 -0.64 12.15
#